data_AF-A0A7V8YF89-F1
#
_entry.id   AF-A0A7V8YF89-F1
#
_cell.length_a   1.000
_cell.length_b   1.000
_cell.length_c   1.000
_cell.angle_alpha   90.00
_cell.angle_beta   90.00
_cell.angle_gamma   90.00
#
_symmetry.space_group_name_H-M   'P 1'
#
loop_
_entity.id
_entity.type
_entity.pdbx_description
1 polymer ?
#
loop_
_entity_poly.entity_id
_entity_poly.type
_entity_poly.pdbx_seq_one_letter_code
_entity_poly.pdbx_strand_id
1 'polypeptide(L)' 'MRSHFAIQARLIERHGGKVIRDETRLGTATALDDAVREAGRHVADGFTAWIYRVESGAGPVQTYEAVQILRPDPGPI' A
#
# COMPACT_ATOMS: atom_id res chain seq x y z
N MET A 1 19.08 12.18 7.22
CA MET A 1 18.39 11.01 6.66
C MET A 1 17.36 11.50 5.67
N ARG A 2 17.29 10.91 4.48
CA ARG A 2 16.21 11.18 3.52
C ARG A 2 15.19 10.05 3.67
N SER A 3 14.00 10.37 4.15
CA SER A 3 12.88 9.44 4.23
C SER A 3 12.03 9.56 2.96
N HIS A 4 11.50 8.43 2.49
CA HIS A 4 10.45 8.37 1.50
C HIS A 4 9.40 7.35 1.95
N PHE A 5 8.34 7.19 1.18
CA PHE A 5 7.25 6.27 1.47
C PHE A 5 7.13 5.26 0.34
N ALA A 6 7.02 3.99 0.70
CA ALA A 6 6.65 2.91 -0.22
C ALA A 6 5.17 2.58 -0.01
N ILE A 7 4.49 2.28 -1.10
CA ILE A 7 3.08 1.90 -1.11
C ILE A 7 3.01 0.51 -1.70
N GLN A 8 2.35 -0.41 -1.00
CA GLN A 8 1.99 -1.70 -1.52
C GLN A 8 0.46 -1.78 -1.53
N ALA A 9 -0.15 -2.15 -2.63
CA ALA A 9 -1.58 -2.38 -2.73
C ALA A 9 -1.84 -3.80 -3.23
N ARG A 10 -2.79 -4.52 -2.61
CA ARG A 10 -3.15 -5.89 -2.99
C ARG A 10 -4.66 -6.05 -3.07
N LEU A 11 -5.10 -6.68 -4.15
CA LEU A 11 -6.48 -7.11 -4.37
C LEU A 11 -6.48 -8.64 -4.42
N ILE A 12 -7.26 -9.28 -3.55
CA ILE A 12 -7.49 -10.72 -3.58
C ILE A 12 -8.99 -10.95 -3.72
N GLU A 13 -9.42 -11.43 -4.89
CA GLU A 13 -10.81 -11.83 -5.12
C GLU A 13 -10.94 -13.34 -4.95
N ARG A 14 -11.98 -13.77 -4.23
CA ARG A 14 -12.27 -15.18 -3.99
C ARG A 14 -13.68 -15.52 -4.47
N HIS A 15 -13.82 -16.65 -5.13
CA HIS A 15 -15.11 -17.22 -5.52
C HIS A 15 -15.16 -18.70 -5.13
N GLY A 16 -16.19 -19.09 -4.36
CA GLY A 16 -16.30 -20.44 -3.82
C GLY A 16 -15.08 -20.87 -2.98
N GLY A 17 -14.49 -19.94 -2.22
CA GLY A 17 -13.27 -20.16 -1.42
C GLY A 17 -11.95 -20.18 -2.20
N LYS A 18 -11.99 -20.25 -3.54
CA LYS A 18 -10.81 -20.22 -4.41
C LYS A 18 -10.42 -18.80 -4.76
N VAL A 19 -9.12 -18.50 -4.74
CA VAL A 19 -8.60 -17.22 -5.25
C VAL A 19 -8.75 -17.22 -6.78
N ILE A 20 -9.46 -16.24 -7.32
CA ILE A 20 -9.66 -16.06 -8.76
C ILE A 20 -8.91 -14.85 -9.32
N ARG A 21 -8.50 -13.92 -8.45
CA ARG A 21 -7.62 -12.81 -8.79
C ARG A 21 -6.74 -12.49 -7.60
N ASP A 22 -5.45 -12.30 -7.86
CA ASP A 22 -4.46 -11.80 -6.91
C ASP A 22 -3.58 -10.80 -7.66
N GLU A 23 -3.80 -9.51 -7.39
CA GLU A 23 -3.08 -8.42 -8.05
C GLU A 23 -2.35 -7.61 -7.00
N THR A 24 -1.08 -7.29 -7.28
CA THR A 24 -0.26 -6.41 -6.44
C THR A 24 0.22 -5.21 -7.25
N ARG A 25 0.07 -4.01 -6.69
CA ARG A 25 0.62 -2.77 -7.23
C ARG A 25 1.58 -2.16 -6.22
N LEU A 26 2.67 -1.58 -6.74
CA LEU A 26 3.69 -0.92 -5.94
C LEU A 26 3.79 0.55 -6.36
N GLY A 27 3.98 1.42 -5.39
CA GLY A 27 4.16 2.85 -5.58
C GLY A 27 5.19 3.42 -4.62
N THR A 28 5.63 4.64 -4.88
CA THR A 28 6.51 5.40 -3.97
C THR A 28 6.11 6.87 -3.95
N ALA A 29 6.36 7.55 -2.82
CA ALA A 29 6.17 8.99 -2.69
C ALA A 29 7.22 9.59 -1.76
N THR A 30 7.56 10.87 -1.92
CA THR A 30 8.51 11.56 -1.03
C THR A 30 7.85 12.19 0.18
N ALA A 31 6.53 12.41 0.14
CA ALA A 31 5.73 12.96 1.23
C ALA A 31 4.61 11.99 1.62
N LEU A 32 4.19 12.05 2.90
CA LEU A 32 3.14 11.18 3.41
C LEU A 32 1.79 11.46 2.73
N ASP A 33 1.42 12.73 2.56
CA ASP A 33 0.15 13.11 1.94
C ASP A 33 0.04 12.59 0.49
N ASP A 34 1.16 12.60 -0.25
CA ASP A 34 1.23 12.03 -1.60
C ASP A 34 1.08 10.51 -1.57
N ALA A 35 1.67 9.84 -0.57
CA ALA A 35 1.49 8.41 -0.39
C ALA A 35 0.05 8.04 -0.04
N VAL A 36 -0.61 8.82 0.82
CA VAL A 36 -2.01 8.65 1.18
C VAL A 36 -2.91 8.86 -0.03
N ARG A 37 -2.67 9.90 -0.81
CA ARG A 37 -3.42 10.19 -2.04
C ARG A 37 -3.29 9.07 -3.08
N GLU A 38 -2.09 8.56 -3.28
CA GLU A 38 -1.85 7.45 -4.22
C GLU A 38 -2.46 6.13 -3.72
N ALA A 39 -2.26 5.79 -2.44
CA ALA A 39 -2.89 4.63 -1.82
C ALA A 39 -4.42 4.72 -1.88
N GLY A 40 -5.00 5.91 -1.71
CA GLY A 40 -6.43 6.16 -1.85
C GLY A 40 -6.97 5.86 -3.26
N ARG A 41 -6.18 6.06 -4.32
CA ARG A 41 -6.57 5.66 -5.69
C ARG A 41 -6.66 4.15 -5.82
N HIS A 42 -5.69 3.42 -5.27
CA HIS A 42 -5.75 1.96 -5.24
C HIS A 42 -6.93 1.44 -4.42
N VAL A 43 -7.25 2.10 -3.31
CA VAL A 43 -8.41 1.78 -2.48
C VAL A 43 -9.72 1.98 -3.23
N ALA A 44 -9.84 3.06 -4.01
CA ALA A 44 -10.99 3.29 -4.89
C ALA A 44 -11.14 2.19 -5.97
N ASP A 45 -10.04 1.57 -6.39
CA ASP A 45 -10.02 0.40 -7.29
C ASP A 45 -10.30 -0.94 -6.57
N GLY A 46 -10.59 -0.92 -5.26
CA GLY A 46 -10.89 -2.12 -4.46
C GLY A 46 -9.67 -2.79 -3.82
N PHE A 47 -8.49 -2.20 -3.89
CA PHE A 47 -7.28 -2.76 -3.25
C PHE A 47 -7.22 -2.40 -1.77
N THR A 48 -6.70 -3.31 -0.95
CA THR A 48 -6.14 -2.91 0.35
C THR A 48 -4.75 -2.34 0.11
N ALA A 49 -4.46 -1.16 0.67
CA ALA A 49 -3.17 -0.50 0.52
C ALA A 49 -2.44 -0.32 1.87
N TRP A 50 -1.14 -0.55 1.87
CA TRP A 50 -0.21 -0.36 2.98
C TRP A 50 0.79 0.72 2.61
N ILE A 51 1.02 1.65 3.54
CA ILE A 51 2.03 2.70 3.41
C ILE A 51 3.14 2.40 4.42
N TYR A 52 4.37 2.36 3.91
CA TYR A 52 5.58 2.16 4.70
C TYR A 52 6.45 3.41 4.63
N ARG A 53 6.92 3.90 5.77
CA ARG A 53 8.03 4.84 5.82
C ARG A 53 9.31 4.07 5.57
N VAL A 54 10.08 4.52 4.59
CA VAL A 54 11.38 3.95 4.23
C VAL A 54 12.46 4.92 4.62
N GLU A 55 13.27 4.52 5.59
CA GLU A 55 14.43 5.31 6.01
C GLU A 55 15.69 4.71 5.41
N SER A 56 16.43 5.54 4.68
CA SER A 56 17.78 5.22 4.26
C SER A 56 18.73 5.68 5.36
N GLY A 57 19.25 4.74 6.14
CA GLY A 57 20.34 5.00 7.10
C GLY A 57 21.63 5.39 6.38
N ALA A 58 22.71 5.63 7.14
CA ALA A 58 24.04 5.93 6.58
C ALA A 58 24.74 4.73 5.90
N GLY A 59 24.02 3.63 5.64
CA GLY A 59 24.53 2.38 5.08
C GLY A 59 23.59 1.77 4.03
N PRO A 60 23.90 0.58 3.50
CA PRO A 60 23.17 -0.01 2.37
C PRO A 60 21.78 -0.56 2.74
N VAL A 61 21.43 -0.58 4.02
CA VAL A 61 20.19 -1.19 4.52
C VAL A 61 19.11 -0.13 4.66
N GLN A 62 17.99 -0.36 3.97
CA GLN A 62 16.76 0.39 4.16
C GLN A 62 15.93 -0.24 5.27
N THR A 63 15.38 0.58 6.15
CA THR A 63 14.38 0.14 7.13
C THR A 63 12.99 0.51 6.64
N TYR A 64 12.04 -0.40 6.85
CA TYR A 64 10.63 -0.23 6.49
C TYR A 64 9.80 -0.25 7.76
N GLU A 65 9.04 0.80 7.97
CA GLU A 65 8.12 0.93 9.09
C GLU A 65 6.71 1.12 8.57
N ALA A 66 5.78 0.28 9.00
CA ALA A 66 4.37 0.41 8.63
C ALA A 66 3.79 1.68 9.27
N VAL A 67 3.25 2.57 8.43
CA VAL A 67 2.66 3.85 8.87
C VAL A 67 1.15 3.74 8.91
N GLN A 68 0.55 3.25 7.83
CA GLN A 68 -0.90 3.25 7.68
C GLN A 68 -1.37 2.11 6.78
N ILE A 69 -2.58 1.63 7.04
CA ILE A 69 -3.30 0.67 6.21
C ILE A 69 -4.63 1.30 5.82
N LEU A 70 -4.90 1.36 4.52
CA LEU A 70 -6.17 1.80 3.96
C LEU A 70 -6.89 0.60 3.38
N ARG A 71 -8.16 0.43 3.73
CA ARG A 71 -9.00 -0.66 3.25
C ARG A 71 -10.12 -0.07 2.39
N PRO A 72 -10.54 -0.76 1.32
CA PRO A 72 -11.76 -0.40 0.63
C PRO A 72 -12.93 -0.55 1.59
N ASP A 73 -13.94 0.31 1.47
CA ASP A 73 -15.17 0.12 2.23
C ASP A 73 -15.76 -1.25 1.87
N PRO A 74 -16.20 -2.05 2.86
CA PRO A 74 -16.98 -3.23 2.55
C PRO A 74 -18.22 -2.75 1.81
N GLY A 75 -18.36 -3.14 0.54
CA GLY A 75 -19.57 -2.89 -0.23
C GLY A 75 -20.81 -3.38 0.53
N PRO A 76 -22.01 -2.88 0.19
CA PRO A 76 -23.24 -3.35 0.84
C PRO A 76 -23.32 -4.88 0.75
N ILE A 77 -23.50 -5.50 1.92
CA ILE A 77 -23.65 -6.95 2.12
C ILE A 77 -24.98 -7.42 1.57
#